data_AF-A0A9X3ACP9-F1
#
_entry.id   AF-A0A9X3ACP9-F1
#
_cell.length_a   1.000
_cell.length_b   1.000
_cell.length_c   1.000
_cell.angle_alpha   90.00
_cell.angle_beta   90.00
_cell.angle_gamma   90.00
#
_symmetry.space_group_name_H-M   'P 1'
#
loop_
_entity.id
_entity.type
_entity.pdbx_description
1 polymer ?
#
loop_
_entity_poly.entity_id
_entity_poly.type
_entity_poly.pdbx_seq_one_letter_code
_entity_poly.pdbx_strand_id
1 'polypeptide(L)'
;MVLNADICTSCGNCQFVCPTAALESLSAPQRSFHGAALIAPFSIIPPTVEELLIWHTERGIRCVELDIETSPGWLVALARLNLRLKQLGEPCWTVAQPEEKPVNTGRRSWLRINKADASTASVLPARGLNNSSFALSLEKSSCYLCSACSRICPQAAIEINDEAFILHHSRCNGCKACTDVCLPHALTLTNDLQSGTTRFSVKSTGCTTCQQLFLTWPGGSNECPVCQRHAFGMREA
;
A
#
# COMPACT_ATOMS: atom_id res chain seq x y z
N MET A 1 -7.29 0.18 16.45
CA MET A 1 -7.89 1.45 16.00
C MET A 1 -9.37 1.18 15.73
N VAL A 2 -10.28 1.89 16.39
CA VAL A 2 -11.73 1.74 16.16
C VAL A 2 -12.17 2.91 15.29
N LEU A 3 -12.84 2.63 14.17
CA LEU A 3 -13.41 3.67 13.32
C LEU A 3 -14.69 4.18 13.97
N ASN A 4 -14.78 5.50 14.16
CA ASN A 4 -16.04 6.11 14.57
C ASN A 4 -16.94 6.28 13.33
N ALA A 5 -18.06 5.55 13.33
CA ALA A 5 -19.00 5.52 12.22
C ALA A 5 -19.68 6.88 11.98
N ASP A 6 -19.90 7.68 13.02
CA ASP A 6 -20.63 8.95 12.93
C ASP A 6 -19.88 10.03 12.16
N ILE A 7 -18.55 9.92 12.10
CA ILE A 7 -17.67 10.86 11.37
C ILE A 7 -17.12 10.27 10.07
N CYS A 8 -17.39 8.99 9.80
CA CYS A 8 -16.89 8.32 8.61
C CYS A 8 -17.67 8.76 7.37
N THR A 9 -17.01 9.45 6.45
CA THR A 9 -17.61 9.88 5.18
C THR A 9 -17.77 8.76 4.15
N SER A 10 -17.34 7.54 4.49
CA SER A 10 -17.37 6.37 3.59
C SER A 10 -16.70 6.60 2.24
N CYS A 11 -15.70 7.49 2.17
CA CYS A 11 -15.00 7.83 0.92
C CYS A 11 -14.11 6.70 0.40
N GLY A 12 -13.73 5.74 1.24
CA GLY A 12 -12.88 4.60 0.87
C GLY A 12 -11.39 4.89 0.81
N ASN A 13 -10.93 6.14 0.89
CA ASN A 13 -9.51 6.49 0.73
C ASN A 13 -8.57 5.72 1.67
N CYS A 14 -8.99 5.44 2.90
CA CYS A 14 -8.21 4.67 3.86
C CYS A 14 -7.96 3.21 3.42
N GLN A 15 -8.86 2.63 2.61
CA GLN A 15 -8.67 1.29 2.03
C GLN A 15 -7.55 1.27 0.99
N PHE A 16 -7.42 2.35 0.20
CA PHE A 16 -6.48 2.43 -0.91
C PHE A 16 -5.12 2.99 -0.51
N VAL A 17 -5.03 3.80 0.57
CA VAL A 17 -3.75 4.31 1.08
C VAL A 17 -3.00 3.28 1.92
N CYS A 18 -3.69 2.25 2.43
CA CYS A 18 -3.10 1.22 3.27
C CYS A 18 -2.65 0.04 2.40
N PRO A 19 -1.33 -0.11 2.12
CA PRO A 19 -0.85 -1.17 1.23
C PRO A 19 -0.97 -2.58 1.84
N THR A 20 -1.29 -2.68 3.12
CA THR A 20 -1.52 -3.94 3.83
C THR A 20 -3.01 -4.28 3.96
N ALA A 21 -3.90 -3.41 3.49
CA ALA A 21 -5.35 -3.54 3.64
C ALA A 21 -5.78 -3.81 5.10
N ALA A 22 -5.17 -3.10 6.06
CA ALA A 22 -5.39 -3.31 7.49
C ALA A 22 -6.83 -3.03 7.97
N LEU A 23 -7.66 -2.35 7.16
CA LEU A 23 -9.06 -2.07 7.45
C LEU A 23 -9.96 -3.01 6.66
N GLU A 24 -10.41 -4.10 7.29
CA GLU A 24 -11.15 -5.17 6.62
C GLU A 24 -12.68 -4.98 6.59
N SER A 25 -13.24 -4.10 7.42
CA SER A 25 -14.69 -3.98 7.63
C SER A 25 -15.35 -2.79 6.93
N LEU A 26 -14.63 -2.14 6.00
CA LEU A 26 -15.17 -1.00 5.25
C LEU A 26 -15.68 -1.44 3.88
N SER A 27 -16.83 -0.91 3.45
CA SER A 27 -17.34 -1.10 2.08
C SER A 27 -16.62 -0.18 1.11
N ALA A 28 -16.17 -0.72 -0.02
CA ALA A 28 -15.51 0.06 -1.06
C ALA A 28 -16.50 1.04 -1.74
N PRO A 29 -16.04 2.23 -2.14
CA PRO A 29 -16.88 3.24 -2.77
C PRO A 29 -17.42 2.73 -4.10
N GLN A 30 -18.73 2.89 -4.31
CA GLN A 30 -19.38 2.56 -5.58
C GLN A 30 -19.20 3.73 -6.57
N ARG A 31 -18.76 3.42 -7.79
CA ARG A 31 -18.59 4.38 -8.88
C ARG A 31 -19.50 4.02 -10.05
N SER A 32 -20.10 5.04 -10.66
CA SER A 32 -20.85 4.88 -11.91
C SER A 32 -19.89 4.99 -13.10
N PHE A 33 -20.08 4.14 -14.10
CA PHE A 33 -19.28 4.14 -15.32
C PHE A 33 -20.11 3.65 -16.51
N HIS A 34 -19.74 4.06 -17.72
CA HIS A 34 -20.22 3.46 -18.97
C HIS A 34 -19.03 3.31 -19.92
N GLY A 35 -18.99 2.21 -20.68
CA GLY A 35 -17.83 1.88 -21.50
C GLY A 35 -16.52 1.97 -20.71
N ALA A 36 -15.61 2.84 -21.16
CA ALA A 36 -14.31 3.11 -20.52
C ALA A 36 -14.26 4.44 -19.74
N ALA A 37 -15.42 5.03 -19.40
CA ALA A 37 -15.53 6.33 -18.74
C ALA A 37 -16.19 6.25 -17.36
N LEU A 38 -15.57 6.85 -16.34
CA LEU A 38 -16.26 7.15 -15.07
C LEU A 38 -17.17 8.35 -15.25
N ILE A 39 -18.37 8.27 -14.68
CA ILE A 39 -19.41 9.29 -14.82
C ILE A 39 -20.02 9.68 -13.49
N ALA A 40 -20.73 10.80 -13.49
CA ALA A 40 -21.52 11.28 -12.37
C ALA A 40 -22.58 10.24 -11.90
N PRO A 41 -22.97 10.26 -10.61
CA PRO A 41 -22.59 11.23 -9.59
C PRO A 41 -21.19 10.96 -9.00
N PHE A 42 -20.42 12.04 -8.83
CA PHE A 42 -19.09 11.98 -8.19
C PHE A 42 -19.19 12.18 -6.68
N SER A 43 -18.28 11.54 -5.94
CA SER A 43 -18.14 11.80 -4.51
C SER A 43 -17.47 13.14 -4.26
N ILE A 44 -17.88 13.80 -3.17
CA ILE A 44 -17.29 15.06 -2.68
C ILE A 44 -15.79 14.88 -2.45
N ILE A 45 -15.39 13.78 -1.81
CA ILE A 45 -13.99 13.42 -1.62
C ILE A 45 -13.53 12.66 -2.86
N PRO A 46 -12.49 13.13 -3.58
CA PRO A 46 -12.04 12.47 -4.80
C PRO A 46 -11.32 11.14 -4.50
N PRO A 47 -11.33 10.20 -5.46
CA PRO A 47 -10.64 8.93 -5.35
C PRO A 47 -9.12 9.12 -5.22
N THR A 48 -8.44 8.13 -4.62
CA THR A 48 -6.98 8.12 -4.61
C THR A 48 -6.42 7.65 -5.96
N VAL A 49 -5.11 7.85 -6.17
CA VAL A 49 -4.44 7.38 -7.40
C VAL A 49 -4.50 5.86 -7.48
N GLU A 50 -4.37 5.18 -6.35
CA GLU A 50 -4.39 3.73 -6.21
C GLU A 50 -5.76 3.14 -6.57
N GLU A 51 -6.86 3.77 -6.13
CA GLU A 51 -8.21 3.39 -6.57
C GLU A 51 -8.33 3.48 -8.11
N LEU A 52 -7.89 4.60 -8.69
CA LEU A 52 -7.99 4.83 -10.14
C LEU A 52 -7.08 3.90 -10.95
N LEU A 53 -5.91 3.53 -10.42
CA LEU A 53 -5.04 2.53 -11.04
C LEU A 53 -5.72 1.16 -11.11
N ILE A 54 -6.51 0.78 -10.09
CA ILE A 54 -7.25 -0.49 -10.12
C ILE A 54 -8.40 -0.41 -11.13
N TRP A 55 -9.10 0.72 -11.24
CA TRP A 55 -10.06 0.94 -12.33
C TRP A 55 -9.39 0.87 -13.72
N HIS A 56 -8.16 1.37 -13.85
CA HIS A 56 -7.38 1.29 -15.08
C HIS A 56 -7.04 -0.16 -15.44
N THR A 57 -6.61 -0.98 -14.49
CA THR A 57 -6.16 -2.35 -14.73
C THR A 57 -7.29 -3.37 -14.80
N GLU A 58 -8.25 -3.34 -13.87
CA GLU A 58 -9.31 -4.36 -13.76
C GLU A 58 -10.50 -4.08 -14.68
N ARG A 59 -10.78 -2.81 -14.96
CA ARG A 59 -12.00 -2.39 -15.67
C ARG A 59 -11.72 -1.66 -16.98
N GLY A 60 -10.45 -1.45 -17.33
CA GLY A 60 -10.08 -0.82 -18.60
C GLY A 60 -10.53 0.64 -18.72
N ILE A 61 -10.81 1.32 -17.60
CA ILE A 61 -11.24 2.73 -17.62
C ILE A 61 -10.08 3.62 -18.08
N ARG A 62 -10.36 4.58 -18.96
CA ARG A 62 -9.39 5.53 -19.53
C ARG A 62 -9.92 6.96 -19.63
N CYS A 63 -11.13 7.22 -19.14
CA CYS A 63 -11.76 8.53 -19.26
C CYS A 63 -12.57 8.86 -18.00
N VAL A 64 -12.72 10.15 -17.71
CA VAL A 64 -13.71 10.67 -16.76
C VAL A 64 -14.53 11.75 -17.44
N GLU A 65 -15.86 11.62 -17.40
CA GLU A 65 -16.78 12.67 -17.84
C GLU A 65 -17.02 13.64 -16.69
N LEU A 66 -16.27 14.73 -16.67
CA LEU A 66 -16.18 15.64 -15.55
C LEU A 66 -16.54 17.06 -15.98
N ASP A 67 -17.49 17.65 -15.26
CA ASP A 67 -17.60 19.10 -15.21
C ASP A 67 -16.58 19.62 -14.17
N ILE A 68 -15.64 20.42 -14.68
CA ILE A 68 -14.48 20.89 -13.92
C ILE A 68 -14.90 21.92 -12.86
N GLU A 69 -15.96 22.69 -13.12
CA GLU A 69 -16.40 23.75 -12.21
C GLU A 69 -17.02 23.16 -10.95
N THR A 70 -17.78 22.07 -11.10
CA THR A 70 -18.49 21.43 -10.00
C THR A 70 -17.63 20.44 -9.22
N SER A 71 -16.54 19.92 -9.80
CA SER A 71 -15.72 18.86 -9.18
C SER A 71 -14.20 19.04 -9.39
N PRO A 72 -13.60 20.16 -8.93
CA PRO A 72 -12.17 20.43 -9.13
C PRO A 72 -11.25 19.40 -8.44
N GLY A 73 -11.70 18.77 -7.35
CA GLY A 73 -10.92 17.74 -6.65
C GLY A 73 -10.66 16.49 -7.50
N TRP A 74 -11.60 16.12 -8.37
CA TRP A 74 -11.44 14.99 -9.29
C TRP A 74 -10.41 15.28 -10.37
N LEU A 75 -10.35 16.53 -10.86
CA LEU A 75 -9.33 16.94 -11.82
C LEU A 75 -7.92 16.81 -11.23
N VAL A 76 -7.73 17.19 -9.97
CA VAL A 76 -6.45 17.04 -9.26
C VAL A 76 -6.08 15.56 -9.10
N ALA A 77 -7.04 14.70 -8.73
CA ALA A 77 -6.82 13.26 -8.64
C ALA A 77 -6.40 12.65 -9.98
N LEU A 78 -7.06 13.06 -11.07
CA LEU A 78 -6.74 12.61 -12.43
C LEU A 78 -5.35 13.09 -12.88
N ALA A 79 -4.97 14.32 -12.57
CA ALA A 79 -3.63 14.83 -12.87
C ALA A 79 -2.55 14.02 -12.17
N ARG A 80 -2.74 13.67 -10.89
CA ARG A 80 -1.83 12.81 -10.13
C ARG A 80 -1.77 11.39 -10.72
N LEU A 81 -2.91 10.83 -11.11
CA LEU A 81 -2.98 9.54 -11.80
C LEU A 81 -2.14 9.57 -13.08
N ASN A 82 -2.33 10.58 -13.93
CA ASN A 82 -1.63 10.68 -15.21
C ASN A 82 -0.12 10.84 -15.04
N LEU A 83 0.35 11.55 -14.01
CA LEU A 83 1.78 11.58 -13.68
C LEU A 83 2.30 10.18 -13.31
N ARG A 84 1.52 9.40 -12.54
CA ARG A 84 1.90 8.04 -12.16
C ARG A 84 1.88 7.08 -13.36
N LEU A 85 0.86 7.16 -14.22
CA LEU A 85 0.79 6.35 -15.45
C LEU A 85 1.97 6.64 -16.38
N LYS A 86 2.38 7.92 -16.53
CA LYS A 86 3.59 8.28 -17.30
C LYS A 86 4.85 7.63 -16.75
N GLN A 87 5.02 7.59 -15.42
CA GLN A 87 6.17 6.92 -14.80
C GLN A 87 6.16 5.40 -15.05
N LEU A 88 4.98 4.80 -15.19
CA LEU A 88 4.81 3.37 -15.48
C LEU A 88 4.85 3.05 -16.98
N GLY A 89 4.89 4.05 -17.87
CA GLY A 89 4.81 3.85 -19.31
C GLY A 89 3.40 3.48 -19.82
N GLU A 90 2.36 3.76 -19.03
CA GLU A 90 0.96 3.42 -19.30
C GLU A 90 0.19 4.60 -19.92
N PRO A 91 -0.89 4.35 -20.69
CA PRO A 91 -1.66 5.40 -21.34
C PRO A 91 -2.42 6.25 -20.32
N CYS A 92 -2.27 7.58 -20.43
CA CYS A 92 -2.96 8.55 -19.58
C CYS A 92 -4.47 8.56 -19.82
N TRP A 93 -5.21 8.89 -18.77
CA TRP A 93 -6.64 9.12 -18.84
C TRP A 93 -6.98 10.50 -19.39
N THR A 94 -8.14 10.60 -20.04
CA THR A 94 -8.68 11.85 -20.60
C THR A 94 -9.84 12.40 -19.78
N VAL A 95 -10.09 13.71 -19.89
CA VAL A 95 -11.30 14.35 -19.38
C VAL A 95 -12.22 14.63 -20.56
N ALA A 96 -13.46 14.17 -20.47
CA ALA A 96 -14.53 14.53 -21.39
C ALA A 96 -15.55 15.43 -20.68
N GLN A 97 -16.24 16.28 -21.45
CA GLN A 97 -17.42 16.98 -20.94
C GLN A 97 -18.62 16.01 -20.95
N PRO A 98 -19.48 16.00 -19.92
CA PRO A 98 -20.67 15.16 -19.92
C PRO A 98 -21.57 15.49 -21.11
N GLU A 99 -22.09 14.48 -21.81
CA GLU A 99 -23.07 14.72 -22.87
C GLU A 99 -24.40 15.23 -22.28
N GLU A 100 -24.81 16.45 -22.64
CA GLU A 100 -26.15 16.95 -22.36
C GLU A 100 -27.16 16.19 -23.24
N LYS A 101 -27.73 15.09 -22.73
CA LYS A 101 -28.88 14.47 -23.40
C LYS A 101 -30.07 15.44 -23.29
N PRO A 102 -30.73 15.82 -24.39
CA PRO A 102 -31.84 16.77 -24.36
C PRO A 102 -32.94 16.20 -23.47
N VAL A 103 -33.15 16.84 -22.32
CA VAL A 103 -34.26 16.52 -21.42
C VAL A 103 -35.54 16.89 -22.18
N ASN A 104 -36.26 15.89 -22.67
CA ASN A 104 -37.57 16.11 -23.28
C ASN A 104 -38.55 16.57 -22.19
N THR A 105 -38.71 17.88 -22.09
CA THR A 105 -39.57 18.58 -21.12
C THR A 105 -41.06 18.27 -21.28
N GLY A 106 -41.45 17.50 -22.30
CA GLY A 106 -42.84 17.15 -22.60
C GLY A 106 -43.39 15.89 -21.91
N ARG A 107 -42.60 15.11 -21.15
CA ARG A 107 -43.12 13.90 -20.48
C ARG A 107 -42.64 13.77 -19.03
N ARG A 108 -43.15 14.66 -18.17
CA ARG A 108 -43.27 14.39 -16.73
C ARG A 108 -44.43 13.43 -16.49
N SER A 109 -44.23 12.16 -16.80
CA SER A 109 -45.25 11.13 -16.56
C SER A 109 -44.56 9.77 -16.45
N TRP A 110 -44.40 9.32 -15.20
CA TRP A 110 -44.04 7.98 -14.77
C TRP A 110 -42.56 7.55 -14.80
N LEU A 111 -42.16 7.03 -13.63
CA LEU A 111 -40.88 6.45 -13.26
C LEU A 111 -40.36 5.44 -14.31
N ARG A 112 -39.17 5.75 -14.85
CA ARG A 112 -38.07 4.88 -15.33
C ARG A 112 -37.38 5.60 -16.49
N ILE A 113 -36.49 6.53 -16.15
CA ILE A 113 -35.49 6.99 -17.11
C ILE A 113 -34.56 5.81 -17.32
N ASN A 114 -34.66 5.18 -18.49
CA ASN A 114 -33.72 4.18 -18.97
C ASN A 114 -32.32 4.81 -19.02
N LYS A 115 -31.53 4.59 -17.96
CA LYS A 115 -30.09 4.85 -17.90
C LYS A 115 -29.40 3.73 -18.71
N ALA A 116 -29.56 3.75 -20.04
CA ALA A 116 -29.38 2.55 -20.86
C ALA A 116 -27.96 1.93 -20.82
N ASP A 117 -26.91 2.66 -20.43
CA ASP A 117 -25.54 2.12 -20.50
C ASP A 117 -24.66 2.33 -19.25
N ALA A 118 -25.20 2.90 -18.16
CA ALA A 118 -24.39 3.17 -16.98
C ALA A 118 -24.48 2.04 -15.95
N SER A 119 -23.36 1.40 -15.71
CA SER A 119 -23.15 0.40 -14.66
C SER A 119 -22.59 1.04 -13.39
N THR A 120 -22.82 0.40 -12.25
CA THR A 120 -22.20 0.78 -10.97
C THR A 120 -21.37 -0.38 -10.46
N ALA A 121 -20.15 -0.11 -10.03
CA ALA A 121 -19.32 -1.10 -9.35
C ALA A 121 -18.34 -0.45 -8.36
N SER A 122 -17.75 -1.25 -7.50
CA SER A 122 -16.59 -0.91 -6.70
C SER A 122 -15.39 -1.72 -7.15
N VAL A 123 -14.20 -1.14 -6.98
CA VAL A 123 -12.93 -1.86 -7.01
C VAL A 123 -12.45 -2.07 -5.58
N LEU A 124 -11.68 -3.13 -5.36
CA LEU A 124 -11.06 -3.40 -4.07
C LEU A 124 -9.56 -3.13 -4.16
N PRO A 125 -8.92 -2.64 -3.08
CA PRO A 125 -7.46 -2.57 -3.03
C PRO A 125 -6.92 -3.98 -3.30
N ALA A 126 -6.18 -4.15 -4.38
CA ALA A 126 -5.58 -5.43 -4.67
C ALA A 126 -4.56 -5.76 -3.58
N ARG A 127 -4.85 -6.79 -2.78
CA ARG A 127 -3.85 -7.38 -1.87
C ARG A 127 -2.69 -7.87 -2.75
N GLY A 128 -1.57 -7.15 -2.71
CA GLY A 128 -0.35 -7.55 -3.43
C GLY A 128 -0.21 -7.06 -4.87
N LEU A 129 -0.86 -5.95 -5.27
CA LEU A 129 -0.34 -5.18 -6.42
C LEU A 129 1.04 -4.61 -6.02
N ASN A 130 2.08 -5.38 -6.31
CA ASN A 130 3.48 -5.00 -6.17
C ASN A 130 3.83 -3.98 -7.26
N ASN A 131 3.25 -2.79 -7.17
CA ASN A 131 3.59 -1.64 -8.02
C ASN A 131 4.66 -0.75 -7.36
N SER A 132 5.42 -1.35 -6.46
CA SER A 132 6.25 -0.66 -5.49
C SER A 132 7.67 -0.46 -5.99
N SER A 133 7.97 0.81 -6.22
CA SER A 133 9.32 1.34 -6.40
C SER A 133 10.05 1.47 -5.06
N PHE A 134 10.05 0.43 -4.22
CA PHE A 134 10.67 0.49 -2.90
C PHE A 134 11.80 -0.51 -2.76
N ALA A 135 12.96 -0.02 -2.32
CA ALA A 135 14.10 -0.85 -1.96
C ALA A 135 14.31 -0.82 -0.44
N LEU A 136 14.58 -1.99 0.14
CA LEU A 136 14.95 -2.14 1.54
C LEU A 136 16.47 -1.97 1.70
N SER A 137 16.91 -1.20 2.68
CA SER A 137 18.32 -1.08 3.05
C SER A 137 18.53 -1.45 4.51
N LEU A 138 19.62 -2.15 4.80
CA LEU A 138 19.97 -2.64 6.14
C LEU A 138 21.34 -2.09 6.56
N GLU A 139 21.37 -1.38 7.69
CA GLU A 139 22.59 -1.00 8.39
C GLU A 139 23.02 -2.12 9.35
N LYS A 140 24.05 -2.88 8.96
CA LYS A 140 24.49 -4.07 9.70
C LYS A 140 24.99 -3.73 11.11
N SER A 141 25.68 -2.61 11.26
CA SER A 141 26.30 -2.21 12.52
C SER A 141 25.27 -1.99 13.65
N SER A 142 24.07 -1.56 13.28
CA SER A 142 22.97 -1.32 14.22
C SER A 142 22.01 -2.51 14.38
N CYS A 143 22.06 -3.50 13.49
CA CYS A 143 21.11 -4.61 13.48
C CYS A 143 21.50 -5.74 14.45
N TYR A 144 20.58 -6.08 15.36
CA TYR A 144 20.76 -7.15 16.35
C TYR A 144 20.23 -8.52 15.91
N LEU A 145 19.80 -8.69 14.65
CA LEU A 145 19.25 -9.95 14.12
C LEU A 145 18.10 -10.57 14.94
N CYS A 146 17.28 -9.74 15.61
CA CYS A 146 16.17 -10.20 16.45
C CYS A 146 14.99 -10.81 15.68
N SER A 147 15.01 -10.74 14.35
CA SER A 147 13.99 -11.26 13.44
C SER A 147 12.58 -10.64 13.54
N ALA A 148 12.38 -9.58 14.33
CA ALA A 148 11.10 -8.90 14.44
C ALA A 148 10.59 -8.35 13.10
N CYS A 149 11.50 -7.79 12.29
CA CYS A 149 11.18 -7.25 10.96
C CYS A 149 10.71 -8.32 9.95
N SER A 150 11.26 -9.54 10.02
CA SER A 150 10.81 -10.65 9.18
C SER A 150 9.41 -11.10 9.57
N ARG A 151 9.13 -11.23 10.88
CA ARG A 151 7.83 -11.67 11.40
C ARG A 151 6.70 -10.68 11.13
N ILE A 152 6.97 -9.37 11.19
CA ILE A 152 5.94 -8.35 10.99
C ILE A 152 5.64 -8.07 9.51
N CYS A 153 6.50 -8.51 8.58
CA CYS A 153 6.37 -8.15 7.18
C CYS A 153 5.24 -8.96 6.51
N PRO A 154 4.09 -8.33 6.15
CA PRO A 154 2.97 -9.08 5.58
C PRO A 154 3.24 -9.57 4.16
N GLN A 155 4.22 -8.99 3.47
CA GLN A 155 4.61 -9.38 2.11
C GLN A 155 5.75 -10.42 2.08
N ALA A 156 6.23 -10.87 3.24
CA ALA A 156 7.42 -11.73 3.34
C ALA A 156 8.61 -11.19 2.51
N ALA A 157 8.80 -9.86 2.53
CA ALA A 157 9.90 -9.16 1.86
C ALA A 157 11.23 -9.26 2.63
N ILE A 158 11.18 -9.72 3.88
CA ILE A 158 12.35 -9.94 4.74
C ILE A 158 12.29 -11.37 5.25
N GLU A 159 13.32 -12.14 4.95
CA GLU A 159 13.45 -13.54 5.36
C GLU A 159 14.74 -13.69 6.16
N ILE A 160 14.66 -14.33 7.32
CA ILE A 160 15.81 -14.54 8.20
C ILE A 160 15.79 -16.00 8.65
N ASN A 161 16.89 -16.69 8.44
CA ASN A 161 17.11 -18.07 8.88
C ASN A 161 18.51 -18.20 9.52
N ASP A 162 18.92 -19.42 9.86
CA ASP A 162 20.16 -19.69 10.58
C ASP A 162 21.45 -19.33 9.80
N GLU A 163 21.34 -19.13 8.47
CA GLU A 163 22.46 -18.90 7.57
C GLU A 163 22.44 -17.52 6.90
N ALA A 164 21.25 -16.93 6.73
CA ALA A 164 21.12 -15.68 6.01
C ALA A 164 19.98 -14.76 6.48
N PHE A 165 20.25 -13.48 6.30
CA PHE A 165 19.27 -12.40 6.26
C PHE A 165 19.08 -11.98 4.81
N ILE A 166 17.85 -12.06 4.30
CA ILE A 166 17.51 -11.88 2.89
C ILE A 166 16.44 -10.79 2.75
N LEU A 167 16.70 -9.83 1.87
CA LEU A 167 15.78 -8.76 1.48
C LEU A 167 15.27 -9.02 0.06
N HIS A 168 13.98 -9.33 -0.09
CA HIS A 168 13.31 -9.49 -1.38
C HIS A 168 12.68 -8.15 -1.79
N HIS A 169 13.45 -7.29 -2.48
CA HIS A 169 13.05 -5.91 -2.80
C HIS A 169 11.75 -5.86 -3.61
N SER A 170 11.59 -6.78 -4.57
CA SER A 170 10.40 -6.88 -5.43
C SER A 170 9.10 -7.23 -4.69
N ARG A 171 9.17 -7.74 -3.46
CA ARG A 171 7.99 -8.03 -2.62
C ARG A 171 7.63 -6.86 -1.71
N CYS A 172 8.51 -5.87 -1.54
CA CYS A 172 8.27 -4.79 -0.60
C CYS A 172 7.24 -3.81 -1.18
N ASN A 173 6.09 -3.65 -0.52
CA ASN A 173 5.05 -2.69 -0.92
C ASN A 173 5.17 -1.31 -0.20
N GLY A 174 6.24 -1.09 0.56
CA GLY A 174 6.48 0.18 1.26
C GLY A 174 5.59 0.42 2.49
N CYS A 175 4.99 -0.62 3.09
CA CYS A 175 4.12 -0.47 4.27
C CYS A 175 4.82 0.01 5.56
N LYS A 176 6.16 0.05 5.60
CA LYS A 176 6.99 0.53 6.73
C LYS A 176 6.87 -0.25 8.05
N ALA A 177 6.07 -1.32 8.13
CA ALA A 177 5.97 -2.14 9.34
C ALA A 177 7.34 -2.64 9.86
N CYS A 178 8.26 -2.99 8.97
CA CYS A 178 9.60 -3.44 9.33
C CYS A 178 10.51 -2.34 9.88
N THR A 179 10.35 -1.09 9.42
CA THR A 179 11.13 0.06 9.92
C THR A 179 10.61 0.47 11.29
N ASP A 180 9.30 0.40 11.50
CA ASP A 180 8.64 0.81 12.74
C ASP A 180 8.91 -0.17 13.88
N VAL A 181 8.98 -1.49 13.60
CA VAL A 181 9.29 -2.50 14.62
C VAL A 181 10.80 -2.54 14.97
N CYS A 182 11.66 -1.96 14.14
CA CYS A 182 13.10 -2.04 14.31
C CYS A 182 13.56 -1.03 15.37
N LEU A 183 13.64 -1.45 16.63
CA LEU A 183 14.13 -0.63 17.75
C LEU A 183 15.45 0.11 17.49
N PRO A 184 16.49 -0.50 16.88
CA PRO A 184 17.73 0.24 16.57
C PRO A 184 17.66 1.03 15.26
N HIS A 185 16.50 1.07 14.58
CA HIS A 185 16.29 1.72 13.29
C HIS A 185 17.29 1.29 12.19
N ALA A 186 17.68 0.02 12.20
CA ALA A 186 18.64 -0.53 11.25
C ALA A 186 18.08 -0.76 9.84
N LEU A 187 16.76 -0.65 9.64
CA LEU A 187 16.10 -0.82 8.34
C LEU A 187 15.57 0.52 7.83
N THR A 188 15.79 0.79 6.55
CA THR A 188 15.24 1.96 5.85
C THR A 188 14.64 1.56 4.51
N LEU A 189 13.79 2.43 3.96
CA LEU A 189 13.12 2.29 2.68
C LEU A 189 13.49 3.46 1.78
N THR A 190 13.88 3.18 0.55
CA THR A 190 14.12 4.19 -0.49
C THR A 190 13.17 3.99 -1.66
N ASN A 191 12.84 5.09 -2.36
CA ASN A 191 12.04 5.06 -3.58
C ASN A 191 12.88 4.67 -4.81
N ASP A 192 13.70 3.63 -4.68
CA ASP A 192 14.54 3.12 -5.75
C ASP A 192 13.91 1.85 -6.35
N LEU A 193 13.88 1.78 -7.68
CA LEU A 193 13.39 0.62 -8.42
C LEU A 193 14.47 -0.48 -8.41
N GLN A 194 14.80 -0.99 -7.23
CA GLN A 194 15.71 -2.13 -7.13
C GLN A 194 14.92 -3.41 -7.36
N SER A 195 15.23 -4.08 -8.47
CA SER A 195 14.76 -5.43 -8.73
C SER A 195 15.79 -6.43 -8.21
N GLY A 196 15.33 -7.41 -7.43
CA GLY A 196 16.17 -8.52 -6.97
C GLY A 196 16.18 -8.72 -5.45
N THR A 197 17.24 -9.38 -4.99
CA THR A 197 17.38 -9.84 -3.62
C THR A 197 18.75 -9.45 -3.07
N THR A 198 18.79 -8.84 -1.88
CA THR A 198 20.04 -8.63 -1.14
C THR A 198 20.18 -9.70 -0.07
N ARG A 199 21.31 -10.41 -0.03
CA ARG A 199 21.59 -11.47 0.94
C ARG A 199 22.79 -11.11 1.81
N PHE A 200 22.64 -11.27 3.11
CA PHE A 200 23.71 -11.15 4.09
C PHE A 200 23.87 -12.47 4.84
N SER A 201 25.10 -12.95 4.98
CA SER A 201 25.38 -14.15 5.77
C SER A 201 25.23 -13.86 7.27
N VAL A 202 24.61 -14.78 7.99
CA VAL A 202 24.54 -14.81 9.45
C VAL A 202 24.95 -16.19 9.94
N LYS A 203 25.21 -16.32 11.24
CA LYS A 203 25.45 -17.62 11.88
C LYS A 203 24.61 -17.73 13.14
N SER A 204 24.03 -18.90 13.37
CA SER A 204 23.43 -19.26 14.65
C SER A 204 24.50 -19.75 15.63
N THR A 205 24.54 -19.18 16.83
CA THR A 205 25.50 -19.55 17.88
C THR A 205 24.85 -19.49 19.27
N GLY A 206 25.36 -20.27 20.21
CA GLY A 206 24.95 -20.19 21.62
C GLY A 206 25.59 -19.00 22.32
N CYS A 207 24.83 -18.32 23.17
CA CYS A 207 25.33 -17.24 24.03
C CYS A 207 26.20 -17.79 25.17
N THR A 208 27.40 -17.26 25.36
CA THR A 208 28.31 -17.69 26.45
C THR A 208 27.75 -17.40 27.86
N THR A 209 26.82 -16.44 28.00
CA THR A 209 26.24 -16.05 29.30
C THR A 209 24.95 -16.80 29.61
N CYS A 210 24.00 -16.86 28.67
CA CYS A 210 22.66 -17.43 28.92
C CYS A 210 22.39 -18.74 28.17
N GLN A 211 23.34 -19.21 27.36
CA GLN A 211 23.29 -20.45 26.57
C GLN A 211 22.17 -20.52 25.52
N GLN A 212 21.37 -19.46 25.37
CA GLN A 212 20.35 -19.38 24.32
C GLN A 212 20.99 -19.24 22.94
N LEU A 213 20.41 -19.90 21.94
CA LEU A 213 20.78 -19.73 20.54
C LEU A 213 20.34 -18.34 20.06
N PHE A 214 21.23 -17.67 19.32
CA PHE A 214 20.96 -16.39 18.70
C PHE A 214 21.73 -16.26 17.39
N LEU A 215 21.23 -15.39 16.51
CA LEU A 215 21.90 -15.07 15.26
C LEU A 215 22.91 -13.95 15.49
N THR A 216 24.08 -14.08 14.86
CA THR A 216 25.13 -13.06 14.88
C THR A 216 25.74 -12.89 13.50
N TRP A 217 26.31 -11.72 13.25
CA TRP A 217 27.06 -11.45 12.03
C TRP A 217 28.39 -12.24 12.03
N PRO A 218 28.95 -12.58 10.86
CA PRO A 218 30.30 -13.13 10.78
C PRO A 218 31.30 -12.19 11.46
N GLY A 219 32.09 -12.71 12.40
CA GLY A 219 33.00 -11.90 13.24
C GLY A 219 32.34 -11.15 14.40
N GLY A 220 31.03 -11.35 14.64
CA GLY A 220 30.31 -10.78 15.77
C GLY A 220 30.62 -11.43 17.12
N SER A 221 30.07 -10.84 18.17
CA SER A 221 30.19 -11.29 19.56
C SER A 221 29.58 -12.67 19.81
N ASN A 222 30.11 -13.39 20.81
CA ASN A 222 29.60 -14.68 21.31
C ASN A 222 28.53 -14.52 22.42
N GLU A 223 28.16 -13.30 22.75
CA GLU A 223 27.07 -12.98 23.67
C GLU A 223 25.85 -12.47 22.90
N CYS A 224 24.65 -12.86 23.31
CA CYS A 224 23.44 -12.39 22.64
C CYS A 224 23.15 -10.90 22.94
N PRO A 225 22.40 -10.20 22.07
CA PRO A 225 22.09 -8.78 22.25
C PRO A 225 21.40 -8.44 23.58
N VAL A 226 20.71 -9.41 24.19
CA VAL A 226 20.10 -9.26 25.52
C VAL A 226 21.19 -9.23 26.58
N CYS A 227 22.05 -10.25 26.63
CA CYS A 227 23.13 -10.35 27.62
C CYS A 227 24.14 -9.20 27.54
N GLN A 228 24.49 -8.75 26.32
CA GLN A 228 25.38 -7.60 26.13
C GLN A 228 24.86 -6.30 26.75
N ARG A 229 23.52 -6.16 26.88
CA ARG A 229 22.87 -4.97 27.42
C ARG A 229 22.65 -5.04 28.93
N HIS A 230 22.83 -6.22 29.54
CA HIS A 230 22.77 -6.34 30.99
C HIS A 230 24.15 -6.02 31.58
N ALA A 231 24.31 -4.81 32.11
CA ALA A 231 25.34 -4.56 33.10
C ALA A 231 24.92 -5.23 34.41
N PHE A 232 25.53 -6.38 34.73
CA PHE A 232 25.49 -7.09 36.03
C PHE A 232 24.16 -7.10 36.83
N GLY A 233 23.56 -8.29 36.96
CA GLY A 233 22.77 -8.64 38.15
C GLY A 233 21.27 -8.37 38.13
N MET A 234 20.51 -9.15 37.35
CA MET A 234 19.11 -9.49 37.69
C MET A 234 18.80 -10.94 37.28
N ARG A 235 19.69 -11.86 37.67
CA ARG A 235 19.46 -13.30 37.65
C ARG A 235 20.01 -13.87 38.96
N GLU A 236 19.46 -13.43 40.09
CA GLU A 236 19.56 -14.20 41.32
C GLU A 236 18.21 -14.88 41.55
N ALA A 237 18.30 -16.21 41.71
CA ALA A 237 17.29 -17.22 42.03
C ALA A 237 16.23 -17.53 40.98
#